data_AF-A0A453GN85-F1
#
_entry.id   AF-A0A453GN85-F1
#
_cell.length_a   1.000
_cell.length_b   1.000
_cell.length_c   1.000
_cell.angle_alpha   90.00
_cell.angle_beta   90.00
_cell.angle_gamma   90.00
#
_symmetry.space_group_name_H-M   'P 1'
#
loop_
_entity.id
_entity.type
_entity.pdbx_description
1 polymer ?
#
loop_
_entity_poly.entity_id
_entity_poly.type
_entity_poly.pdbx_seq_one_letter_code
_entity_poly.pdbx_strand_id
1 'polypeptide(L)'
;HLSTAEHLLGTSCWIERLHPSTRSHPDLATFRLTARTRDPASIRHAAILEIVEPVPSRNGARNRTLPPVMRTLIYPVSIMLALSTPRRPAQPPARNGPGPSDD
;
A
#
# COMPACT_ATOMS: atom_id res chain seq x y z
N HIS A 1 4.95 4.71 -3.81
CA HIS A 1 4.16 3.52 -3.42
C HIS A 1 2.89 3.86 -2.64
N LEU A 2 2.94 4.62 -1.53
CA LEU A 2 1.73 4.94 -0.73
C LEU A 2 0.65 5.66 -1.55
N SER A 3 1.01 6.73 -2.26
CA SER A 3 0.08 7.50 -3.10
C SER A 3 -0.62 6.64 -4.18
N THR A 4 0.08 5.66 -4.76
CA THR A 4 -0.51 4.70 -5.71
C THR A 4 -1.55 3.82 -5.04
N ALA A 5 -1.28 3.33 -3.82
CA ALA A 5 -2.23 2.51 -3.08
C ALA A 5 -3.47 3.31 -2.64
N GLU A 6 -3.29 4.56 -2.21
CA GLU A 6 -4.39 5.49 -1.90
C GLU A 6 -5.25 5.75 -3.13
N HIS A 7 -4.62 5.98 -4.29
CA HIS A 7 -5.34 6.16 -5.55
C HIS A 7 -6.15 4.91 -5.93
N LEU A 8 -5.57 3.72 -5.79
CA LEU A 8 -6.23 2.46 -6.14
C LEU A 8 -7.40 2.12 -5.21
N LEU A 9 -7.25 2.39 -3.91
CA LEU A 9 -8.25 2.04 -2.89
C LEU A 9 -9.29 3.15 -2.66
N GLY A 10 -9.01 4.37 -3.11
CA GLY A 10 -9.86 5.53 -2.95
C GLY A 10 -10.19 5.81 -1.48
N THR A 11 -11.44 6.16 -1.20
CA THR A 11 -11.93 6.48 0.15
C THR A 11 -12.46 5.25 0.90
N SER A 12 -12.40 4.06 0.32
CA SER A 12 -13.00 2.84 0.90
C SER A 12 -12.23 2.29 2.09
N CYS A 13 -10.97 2.69 2.28
CA CYS A 13 -10.18 2.25 3.43
C CYS A 13 -9.14 3.28 3.86
N TRP A 14 -8.74 3.19 5.12
CA TRP A 14 -7.66 3.96 5.72
C TRP A 14 -6.42 3.08 5.82
N ILE A 15 -5.35 3.44 5.11
CA ILE A 15 -4.09 2.68 5.12
C ILE A 15 -3.38 2.90 6.46
N GLU A 16 -3.12 1.82 7.19
CA GLU A 16 -2.38 1.88 8.46
C GLU A 16 -0.87 1.77 8.21
N ARG A 17 -0.46 0.84 7.36
CA ARG A 17 0.95 0.48 7.19
C ARG A 17 1.20 -0.22 5.87
N LEU A 18 2.28 0.16 5.19
CA LEU A 18 2.82 -0.63 4.08
C LEU A 18 3.64 -1.81 4.60
N HIS A 19 3.49 -2.97 3.97
CA HIS A 19 4.30 -4.14 4.31
C HIS A 19 5.78 -3.85 4.04
N PRO A 20 6.73 -4.32 4.90
CA PRO A 20 8.16 -4.07 4.70
C PRO A 20 8.67 -4.49 3.33
N SER A 21 8.19 -5.61 2.77
CA SER A 21 8.57 -6.05 1.42
C SER A 21 8.19 -5.04 0.33
N THR A 22 7.03 -4.38 0.45
CA THR A 22 6.60 -3.31 -0.47
C THR A 22 7.40 -2.03 -0.27
N ARG A 23 7.94 -1.83 0.94
CA ARG A 23 8.72 -0.64 1.29
C ARG A 23 10.16 -0.74 0.79
N SER A 24 10.73 -1.95 0.80
CA SER A 24 12.13 -2.22 0.44
C SER A 24 12.34 -2.66 -1.01
N HIS A 25 11.29 -3.12 -1.70
CA HIS A 25 11.40 -3.61 -3.08
C HIS A 25 10.76 -2.60 -4.06
N PRO A 26 11.53 -2.10 -5.05
CA PRO A 26 11.00 -1.24 -6.12
C PRO A 26 10.26 -2.05 -7.20
N ASP A 27 10.09 -3.37 -7.02
CA ASP A 27 9.28 -4.17 -7.94
C ASP A 27 7.80 -3.79 -7.72
N LEU A 28 7.30 -2.98 -8.64
CA LEU A 28 5.96 -2.42 -8.63
C LEU A 28 4.87 -3.45 -9.00
N ALA A 29 5.23 -4.71 -9.27
CA ALA A 29 4.26 -5.73 -9.66
C ALA A 29 3.31 -6.13 -8.52
N THR A 30 3.71 -5.98 -7.25
CA THR A 30 2.86 -6.38 -6.11
C THR A 30 3.00 -5.42 -4.93
N PHE A 31 1.86 -4.89 -4.48
CA PHE A 31 1.79 -4.02 -3.30
C PHE A 31 1.07 -4.72 -2.15
N ARG A 32 1.74 -4.85 -1.01
CA ARG A 32 1.14 -5.36 0.24
C ARG A 32 1.05 -4.26 1.29
N LEU A 33 -0.11 -4.14 1.92
CA LEU A 33 -0.38 -3.18 2.99
C LEU A 33 -1.43 -3.71 3.97
N THR A 34 -1.59 -3.00 5.08
CA THR A 34 -2.67 -3.18 6.05
C THR A 34 -3.50 -1.90 6.08
N ALA A 35 -4.82 -2.04 6.05
CA ALA A 35 -5.76 -0.94 6.08
C ALA A 35 -6.99 -1.29 6.93
N ARG A 36 -7.67 -0.27 7.45
CA ARG A 36 -8.99 -0.39 8.09
C ARG A 36 -10.07 0.00 7.10
N THR A 37 -11.18 -0.71 7.12
CA THR A 37 -12.39 -0.37 6.36
C THR A 37 -13.62 -0.57 7.22
N ARG A 38 -14.66 0.23 6.99
CA ARG A 38 -15.97 0.04 7.61
C ARG A 38 -16.76 -1.08 6.94
N ASP A 39 -16.57 -1.24 5.64
CA ASP A 39 -17.25 -2.24 4.82
C ASP A 39 -16.27 -2.85 3.81
N PRO A 40 -15.70 -4.04 4.11
CA PRO A 40 -14.80 -4.74 3.20
C PRO A 40 -15.43 -5.07 1.84
N ALA A 41 -16.75 -5.25 1.77
CA ALA A 41 -17.43 -5.58 0.51
C ALA A 41 -17.47 -4.38 -0.45
N SER A 42 -17.34 -3.16 0.07
CA SER A 42 -17.23 -1.93 -0.74
C SER A 42 -15.88 -1.75 -1.42
N ILE A 43 -14.87 -2.55 -1.07
CA ILE A 43 -13.54 -2.45 -1.68
C ILE A 43 -13.56 -3.13 -3.04
N ARG A 44 -13.14 -2.39 -4.07
CA ARG A 44 -13.01 -2.92 -5.43
C ARG A 44 -11.95 -4.03 -5.49
N HIS A 45 -12.23 -5.05 -6.29
CA HIS A 45 -11.32 -6.19 -6.52
C HIS A 45 -10.46 -6.03 -7.78
N ALA A 46 -10.77 -5.07 -8.63
CA ALA A 46 -10.01 -4.74 -9.83
C ALA A 46 -10.00 -3.23 -10.05
N ALA A 47 -8.90 -2.72 -10.60
CA ALA A 47 -8.74 -1.33 -10.99
C ALA A 47 -7.79 -1.22 -12.19
N ILE A 48 -7.86 -0.10 -12.91
CA ILE A 48 -6.88 0.26 -13.93
C ILE A 48 -5.99 1.35 -13.34
N LEU A 49 -4.68 1.12 -13.36
CA LEU A 49 -3.68 2.12 -13.01
C LEU A 49 -3.12 2.72 -14.30
N GLU A 50 -3.35 4.01 -14.48
CA GLU A 50 -2.79 4.78 -15.60
C GLU A 50 -1.59 5.59 -15.13
N ILE A 51 -0.47 5.45 -15.83
CA ILE A 51 0.75 6.22 -15.56
C ILE A 51 1.07 7.04 -16.80
N VAL A 52 0.99 8.36 -16.66
CA VAL A 52 1.42 9.30 -17.70
C VAL A 52 2.89 9.61 -17.48
N GLU A 53 3.72 9.30 -18.49
CA GLU A 53 5.16 9.55 -18.42
C GLU A 53 5.69 10.12 -19.74
N PRO A 54 6.78 10.92 -19.69
CA PRO A 54 7.45 11.39 -20.90
C PRO A 54 8.12 10.24 -21.63
N VAL A 55 7.98 10.21 -22.96
CA VAL A 55 8.68 9.24 -23.80
C VAL A 55 10.18 9.54 -23.78
N PRO A 56 11.04 8.61 -23.34
CA PRO A 56 12.47 8.84 -23.32
C PRO A 56 12.98 9.04 -24.75
N SER A 57 13.54 10.22 -25.01
CA SER A 57 14.11 10.54 -26.31
C SER A 57 15.42 9.77 -26.50
N ARG A 58 15.48 8.91 -27.52
CA ARG A 58 16.68 8.11 -27.87
C ARG A 58 17.94 8.96 -28.14
N ASN A 59 17.74 10.24 -28.47
CA ASN A 59 18.78 11.23 -28.78
C ASN A 59 18.76 12.34 -27.72
N GLY A 60 19.26 12.05 -26.52
CA GLY A 60 19.07 12.83 -25.28
C GLY A 60 19.54 14.29 -25.23
N ALA A 61 19.71 14.99 -26.35
CA ALA A 61 20.20 16.37 -26.34
C ALA A 61 19.75 17.29 -27.49
N ARG A 62 19.06 16.84 -28.55
CA ARG A 62 19.07 17.63 -29.80
C ARG A 62 17.93 18.60 -30.08
N ASN A 63 16.87 18.65 -29.27
CA ASN A 63 15.86 19.70 -29.47
C ASN A 63 15.11 20.05 -28.18
N ARG A 64 15.72 20.85 -27.31
CA ARG A 64 15.08 21.46 -26.12
C ARG A 64 13.86 22.33 -26.47
N THR A 65 13.61 22.58 -27.75
CA THR A 65 12.55 23.44 -28.29
C THR A 65 11.23 22.72 -28.54
N LEU A 66 11.22 21.38 -28.60
CA LEU A 66 9.98 20.62 -28.76
C LEU A 66 9.38 20.25 -27.40
N PRO A 67 8.05 20.37 -27.22
CA PRO A 67 7.41 19.91 -26.00
C PRO A 67 7.61 18.40 -25.83
N PRO A 68 7.73 17.89 -24.59
CA PRO A 68 7.89 16.47 -24.33
C PRO A 68 6.69 15.69 -24.86
N VAL A 69 6.95 14.65 -25.64
CA VAL A 69 5.92 13.68 -26.03
C VAL A 69 5.58 12.83 -24.80
N MET A 70 4.30 12.76 -24.44
CA MET A 70 3.82 11.94 -23.33
C MET A 70 3.26 10.61 -23.85
N ARG A 71 3.35 9.57 -23.03
CA ARG A 71 2.63 8.31 -23.22
C ARG A 71 1.88 7.93 -21.94
N THR A 72 0.77 7.21 -22.11
CA THR A 72 0.02 6.62 -21.00
C THR A 72 0.27 5.12 -20.98
N LEU A 73 0.76 4.62 -19.86
CA LEU A 73 0.87 3.19 -19.57
C LEU A 73 -0.37 2.74 -18.80
N ILE A 74 -0.97 1.64 -19.22
CA ILE A 74 -2.21 1.11 -18.66
C ILE A 74 -1.90 -0.24 -18.00
N TYR A 75 -2.13 -0.32 -16.70
CA TYR A 75 -1.86 -1.52 -15.91
C TYR A 75 -3.15 -2.02 -15.26
N PRO A 76 -3.64 -3.22 -15.61
CA PRO A 76 -4.70 -3.86 -14.86
C PRO A 76 -4.16 -4.30 -13.49
N VAL A 77 -4.88 -3.94 -12.43
CA VAL A 77 -4.52 -4.25 -11.05
C VAL A 77 -5.61 -5.11 -10.43
N SER A 78 -5.21 -6.26 -9.88
CA SER A 78 -6.06 -7.12 -9.07
C SER A 78 -5.85 -6.82 -7.58
N ILE A 79 -6.93 -6.63 -6.84
CA ILE A 79 -6.91 -6.32 -5.40
C ILE A 79 -7.49 -7.51 -4.64
N MET A 80 -6.64 -8.14 -3.83
CA MET A 80 -7.00 -9.26 -2.97
C MET A 80 -7.06 -8.81 -1.51
N LEU A 81 -8.13 -9.20 -0.83
CA LEU A 81 -8.35 -8.87 0.57
C LEU A 81 -8.12 -10.11 1.43
N ALA A 82 -7.40 -9.93 2.53
CA ALA A 82 -7.27 -10.94 3.57
C ALA A 82 -7.55 -10.27 4.91
N LEU A 83 -8.43 -10.88 5.71
CA LEU A 83 -8.67 -10.41 7.06
C LEU A 83 -7.38 -10.56 7.86
N SER A 84 -6.90 -9.46 8.42
CA SER A 84 -5.79 -9.49 9.35
C SER A 84 -6.31 -9.99 10.69
N THR A 85 -5.71 -11.07 11.21
CA THR A 85 -6.00 -11.47 12.58
C THR A 85 -5.60 -10.32 13.50
N PRO A 86 -6.47 -9.89 14.43
CA PRO A 86 -6.13 -8.81 15.35
C PRO A 86 -4.87 -9.23 16.10
N ARG A 87 -3.84 -8.39 16.02
CA ARG A 87 -2.61 -8.61 16.78
C ARG A 87 -3.00 -8.62 18.26
N ARG A 88 -2.95 -9.79 18.90
CA ARG A 88 -3.23 -9.94 20.32
C ARG A 88 -2.45 -8.85 21.05
N PRO A 89 -3.10 -7.95 21.82
CA PRO A 89 -2.36 -6.99 22.61
C PRO A 89 -1.40 -7.77 23.49
N ALA A 90 -0.14 -7.34 23.55
CA ALA A 90 0.84 -7.95 24.43
C ALA A 90 0.22 -8.01 25.83
N GLN A 91 0.04 -9.22 26.36
CA GLN A 91 -0.48 -9.36 27.71
C GLN A 91 0.46 -8.58 28.63
N PRO A 92 -0.06 -7.65 29.45
CA PRO A 92 0.78 -7.01 30.46
C PRO A 92 1.43 -8.13 31.29
N PRO A 93 2.72 -8.00 31.65
CA PRO A 93 3.38 -9.02 32.46
C PRO A 93 2.53 -9.27 33.71
N ALA A 94 2.21 -10.54 33.96
CA ALA A 94 1.44 -10.92 35.13
C ALA A 94 2.15 -10.36 36.37
N ARG A 95 1.45 -9.53 37.14
CA ARG A 95 1.92 -9.03 38.43
C ARG A 95 1.94 -10.24 39.37
N ASN A 96 3.06 -10.93 39.44
CA ASN A 96 3.34 -11.94 40.47
C ASN A 96 3.31 -11.21 41.82
N GLY A 97 2.14 -11.18 42.47
CA GLY A 97 2.02 -10.74 43.85
C GLY A 97 2.59 -11.83 44.77
N PRO A 98 3.39 -11.51 45.78
CA PRO A 98 3.65 -12.45 46.86
C PRO A 98 2.33 -12.68 47.61
N GLY A 99 2.04 -13.96 47.88
CA GLY A 99 0.85 -14.39 48.61
C GLY A 99 0.81 -13.89 50.05
N PRO A 100 -0.31 -14.13 50.77
CA PRO A 100 -0.43 -13.73 52.17
C PRO A 100 0.61 -14.50 52.98
N SER A 101 1.40 -13.80 53.79
CA SER A 101 2.13 -14.39 54.91
C SER A 101 1.50 -13.86 56.19
N ASP A 102 1.09 -14.82 57.01
CA ASP A 102 0.46 -14.67 58.32
C ASP A 102 1.31 -13.82 59.28
N ASP A 103 0.63 -12.97 60.06
CA ASP A 103 0.92 -12.65 61.47
C ASP A 103 -0.40 -12.23 62.16
#